data_AF-A0A285JBS9-F1
#
_entry.id   AF-A0A285JBS9-F1
#
_cell.length_a   1.000
_cell.length_b   1.000
_cell.length_c   1.000
_cell.angle_alpha   90.00
_cell.angle_beta   90.00
_cell.angle_gamma   90.00
#
_symmetry.space_group_name_H-M   'P 1'
#
loop_
_entity.id
_entity.type
_entity.pdbx_description
1 polymer ?
#
loop_
_entity_poly.entity_id
_entity_poly.type
_entity_poly.pdbx_seq_one_letter_code
_entity_poly.pdbx_strand_id
1 'polypeptide(L)'
;MTVHLMLSAGRGPLECSWAVAQLLLRLEADAKRNGVRCERLPTVPGDRPGTLRSAVVRLTGDAGFAASWTGTLCWQATSPYRSTGRKNWYVIAQPCEPGPPADPRRPGPG
;
A
#
# COMPACT_ATOMS: atom_id res chain seq x y z
N MET A 1 -14.55 8.02 -10.20
CA MET A 1 -14.62 6.60 -9.80
C MET A 1 -13.90 6.42 -8.47
N THR A 2 -14.31 5.48 -7.62
CA THR A 2 -13.62 5.18 -6.36
C THR A 2 -13.11 3.75 -6.38
N VAL A 3 -11.81 3.57 -6.11
CA VAL A 3 -11.13 2.27 -6.08
C VAL A 3 -10.36 2.16 -4.78
N HIS A 4 -10.43 1.00 -4.13
CA HIS A 4 -9.52 0.67 -3.02
C HIS A 4 -8.35 -0.12 -3.56
N LEU A 5 -7.14 0.34 -3.26
CA LEU A 5 -5.91 -0.32 -3.64
C LEU A 5 -5.18 -0.78 -2.38
N MET A 6 -4.87 -2.07 -2.32
CA MET A 6 -4.06 -2.66 -1.27
C MET A 6 -2.63 -2.84 -1.75
N LEU A 7 -1.66 -2.25 -1.04
CA LEU A 7 -0.24 -2.50 -1.18
C LEU A 7 0.20 -3.51 -0.10
N SER A 8 0.94 -4.54 -0.48
CA SER A 8 1.40 -5.60 0.42
C SER A 8 2.82 -6.05 0.13
N ALA A 9 3.60 -6.24 1.19
CA ALA A 9 4.97 -6.76 1.13
C ALA A 9 5.03 -8.27 0.80
N GLY A 10 3.89 -8.97 0.82
CA GLY A 10 3.82 -10.42 0.62
C GLY A 10 4.64 -11.20 1.66
N ARG A 11 5.31 -12.27 1.22
CA ARG A 11 6.26 -13.06 2.04
C ARG A 11 7.72 -12.61 1.86
N GLY A 12 7.93 -11.37 1.42
CA GLY A 12 9.26 -10.80 1.21
C GLY A 12 9.99 -10.51 2.53
N PRO A 13 11.30 -10.21 2.46
CA PRO A 13 12.05 -9.82 3.64
C PRO A 13 11.59 -8.44 4.15
N LEU A 14 12.13 -8.00 5.30
CA LEU A 14 11.79 -6.73 5.95
C LEU A 14 11.80 -5.52 4.99
N GLU A 15 12.71 -5.52 4.02
CA GLU A 15 12.87 -4.44 3.05
C GLU A 15 11.67 -4.32 2.10
N CYS A 16 10.93 -5.40 1.84
CA CYS A 16 9.65 -5.32 1.14
C CYS A 16 8.62 -4.54 1.97
N SER A 17 8.60 -4.72 3.29
CA SER A 17 7.72 -3.94 4.18
C SER A 17 8.13 -2.46 4.27
N TRP A 18 9.43 -2.18 4.19
CA TRP A 18 9.90 -0.81 4.02
C TRP A 18 9.47 -0.21 2.68
N ALA A 19 9.59 -0.98 1.59
CA ALA A 19 9.17 -0.56 0.26
C ALA A 19 7.68 -0.24 0.18
N VAL A 20 6.81 -0.95 0.90
CA VAL A 20 5.37 -0.59 1.00
C VAL A 20 5.22 0.83 1.54
N ALA A 21 5.93 1.19 2.61
CA ALA A 21 5.86 2.52 3.19
C ALA A 21 6.35 3.61 2.22
N GLN A 22 7.43 3.34 1.48
CA GLN A 22 7.97 4.28 0.49
C GLN A 22 7.03 4.45 -0.71
N LEU A 23 6.50 3.34 -1.25
CA LEU A 23 5.56 3.36 -2.36
C LEU A 23 4.25 4.06 -1.97
N LEU A 24 3.79 3.91 -0.74
CA LEU A 24 2.61 4.60 -0.25
C LEU A 24 2.79 6.13 -0.26
N LEU A 25 3.92 6.63 0.24
CA LEU A 25 4.25 8.06 0.17
C LEU A 25 4.34 8.55 -1.29
N ARG A 26 4.95 7.75 -2.17
CA ARG A 26 5.05 8.06 -3.59
C ARG A 26 3.67 8.13 -4.25
N LEU A 27 2.80 7.17 -3.94
CA LEU A 27 1.44 7.07 -4.44
C LEU A 27 0.60 8.28 -4.01
N GLU A 28 0.67 8.68 -2.74
CA GLU A 28 -0.03 9.87 -2.23
C GLU A 28 0.43 11.15 -2.95
N ALA A 29 1.74 11.29 -3.17
CA ALA A 29 2.31 12.41 -3.91
C ALA A 29 1.89 12.42 -5.39
N ASP A 30 1.89 11.27 -6.06
CA ASP A 30 1.44 11.16 -7.45
C ASP A 30 -0.07 11.36 -7.59
N ALA A 31 -0.87 10.87 -6.65
CA ALA A 31 -2.30 11.10 -6.62
C ALA A 31 -2.58 12.60 -6.54
N LYS A 32 -1.91 13.32 -5.64
CA LYS A 32 -2.00 14.78 -5.53
C LYS A 32 -1.63 15.49 -6.84
N ARG A 33 -0.56 15.05 -7.51
CA ARG A 33 -0.12 15.63 -8.79
C ARG A 33 -1.13 15.41 -9.93
N ASN A 34 -1.83 14.29 -9.91
CA ASN A 34 -2.82 13.93 -10.92
C ASN A 34 -4.27 14.34 -10.53
N GLY A 35 -4.44 15.12 -9.45
CA GLY A 35 -5.77 15.53 -8.98
C GLY A 35 -6.64 14.38 -8.46
N VAL A 36 -6.03 13.23 -8.14
CA VAL A 36 -6.71 12.07 -7.56
C VAL A 36 -6.72 12.24 -6.04
N ARG A 37 -7.90 12.14 -5.43
CA ARG A 37 -8.03 12.13 -3.97
C ARG A 37 -7.55 10.78 -3.46
N CYS A 38 -6.50 10.79 -2.65
CA CYS A 38 -5.99 9.62 -1.95
C CYS A 38 -6.27 9.74 -0.46
N GLU A 39 -6.99 8.77 0.10
CA GLU A 39 -7.27 8.66 1.52
C GLU A 39 -6.67 7.35 2.04
N ARG A 40 -5.80 7.47 3.03
CA ARG A 40 -5.16 6.31 3.66
C ARG A 40 -6.13 5.68 4.67
N LEU A 41 -6.44 4.41 4.47
CA LEU A 41 -7.21 3.60 5.41
C LEU A 41 -6.27 2.97 6.46
N PRO A 42 -6.80 2.24 7.48
CA PRO A 42 -5.96 1.58 8.47
C PRO A 42 -4.88 0.71 7.81
N THR A 43 -3.63 0.94 8.22
CA THR A 43 -2.47 0.21 7.70
C THR A 43 -1.96 -0.79 8.71
N VAL A 44 -1.41 -1.90 8.24
CA VAL A 44 -0.81 -2.92 9.09
C VAL A 44 0.67 -2.60 9.25
N PRO A 45 1.14 -2.22 10.46
CA PRO A 45 2.55 -1.93 10.70
C PRO A 45 3.41 -3.18 10.42
N GLY A 46 4.63 -2.95 9.95
CA GLY A 46 5.65 -3.99 9.83
C GLY A 46 6.43 -4.16 11.14
N ASP A 47 7.39 -5.09 11.13
CA ASP A 47 8.13 -5.49 12.33
C ASP A 47 9.16 -4.42 12.81
N ARG A 48 9.38 -3.36 12.02
CA ARG A 48 10.28 -2.24 12.36
C ARG A 48 9.61 -0.89 12.13
N PRO A 49 10.02 0.16 12.88
CA PRO A 49 9.55 1.53 12.63
C PRO A 49 9.74 1.94 11.16
N GLY A 50 8.79 2.66 10.57
CA GLY A 50 8.87 3.07 9.17
C GLY A 50 8.68 1.94 8.15
N THR A 51 8.16 0.78 8.57
CA THR A 51 7.78 -0.32 7.68
C THR A 51 6.29 -0.63 7.80
N LEU A 52 5.70 -1.11 6.71
CA LEU A 52 4.30 -1.52 6.65
C LEU A 52 4.22 -2.90 6.03
N ARG A 53 3.52 -3.82 6.68
CA ARG A 53 3.24 -5.14 6.09
C ARG A 53 2.25 -4.99 4.94
N SER A 54 1.22 -4.18 5.15
CA SER A 54 0.27 -3.80 4.12
C SER A 54 -0.36 -2.43 4.41
N ALA A 55 -0.87 -1.80 3.37
CA ALA A 55 -1.61 -0.56 3.45
C ALA A 55 -2.77 -0.59 2.46
N VAL A 56 -3.92 -0.05 2.85
CA VAL A 56 -5.04 0.16 1.93
C VAL A 56 -5.24 1.65 1.75
N VAL A 57 -5.43 2.07 0.50
CA VAL A 57 -5.79 3.45 0.15
C VAL A 57 -7.09 3.47 -0.62
N ARG A 58 -7.93 4.46 -0.35
CA ARG A 58 -9.09 4.80 -1.15
C ARG A 58 -8.67 5.89 -2.14
N LEU A 59 -8.76 5.56 -3.42
CA LEU A 59 -8.48 6.46 -4.53
C LEU A 59 -9.81 6.91 -5.14
N THR A 60 -10.07 8.20 -5.17
CA THR A 60 -11.27 8.78 -5.79
C THR A 60 -10.84 9.76 -6.87
N GLY A 61 -11.23 9.48 -8.11
CA GLY A 61 -10.88 10.28 -9.28
C GLY A 61 -10.82 9.44 -10.54
N ASP A 62 -9.69 9.53 -11.24
CA ASP A 62 -9.37 8.80 -12.46
C ASP A 62 -9.16 7.29 -12.20
N ALA A 63 -9.87 6.46 -12.96
CA ALA A 63 -9.72 5.01 -12.91
C ALA A 63 -8.38 4.53 -13.51
N GLY A 64 -7.83 5.27 -14.48
CA GLY A 64 -6.53 4.99 -15.08
C GLY A 64 -5.38 5.08 -14.08
N PHE A 65 -5.49 5.98 -13.10
CA PHE A 65 -4.51 6.11 -12.02
C PHE A 65 -4.44 4.84 -11.14
N ALA A 66 -5.58 4.29 -10.71
CA ALA A 66 -5.55 3.07 -9.92
C ALA A 66 -5.05 1.86 -10.72
N ALA A 67 -5.38 1.79 -12.01
CA ALA A 67 -4.89 0.75 -12.91
C ALA A 67 -3.38 0.83 -13.12
N SER A 68 -2.80 2.02 -13.25
CA SER A 68 -1.34 2.20 -13.45
C SER A 68 -0.51 1.80 -12.22
N TRP A 69 -1.11 1.83 -11.04
CA TRP A 69 -0.51 1.37 -9.78
C TRP A 69 -0.81 -0.09 -9.45
N THR A 70 -1.63 -0.78 -10.25
CA THR A 70 -1.99 -2.19 -10.01
C THR A 70 -0.94 -3.13 -10.62
N GLY A 71 -0.55 -4.16 -9.86
CA GLY A 71 0.40 -5.19 -10.28
C GLY A 71 1.56 -5.34 -9.31
N THR A 72 2.70 -5.81 -9.83
CA THR A 72 3.94 -5.92 -9.04
C THR A 72 4.76 -4.64 -9.21
N LEU A 73 4.92 -3.89 -8.14
CA LEU A 73 5.70 -2.66 -8.08
C LEU A 73 7.12 -2.96 -7.59
N CYS A 74 8.11 -2.31 -8.18
CA CYS A 74 9.50 -2.43 -7.78
C CYS A 74 9.99 -1.09 -7.20
N TRP A 75 10.29 -1.08 -5.90
CA TRP A 75 10.98 0.04 -5.26
C TRP A 75 12.48 -0.18 -5.37
N GLN A 76 13.16 0.75 -6.04
CA GLN A 76 14.60 0.68 -6.30
C GLN A 76 15.34 1.66 -5.38
N ALA A 77 15.85 1.17 -4.25
CA ALA A 77 16.63 1.97 -3.31
C ALA A 77 17.52 1.10 -2.41
N THR A 78 18.63 1.65 -1.94
CA THR A 78 19.42 0.99 -0.88
C THR A 78 18.62 1.02 0.42
N SER A 79 18.36 -0.15 1.00
CA SER A 79 17.60 -0.25 2.25
C SER A 79 18.43 0.26 3.43
N PRO A 80 17.84 1.03 4.37
CA PRO A 80 18.51 1.41 5.60
C PRO A 80 18.70 0.22 6.56
N TYR A 81 18.02 -0.89 6.34
CA TYR A 81 18.06 -2.08 7.19
C TYR A 81 19.13 -3.10 6.77
N ARG A 82 19.74 -2.93 5.59
CA ARG A 82 20.74 -3.85 5.06
C ARG A 82 21.81 -3.11 4.28
N SER A 83 23.08 -3.38 4.58
CA SER A 83 24.24 -2.79 3.90
C SER A 83 24.62 -3.49 2.58
N THR A 84 23.88 -4.50 2.14
CA THR A 84 24.22 -5.36 0.99
C THR A 84 23.64 -4.86 -0.35
N GLY A 85 24.26 -5.24 -1.47
CA GLY A 85 24.02 -4.67 -2.81
C GLY A 85 22.65 -4.85 -3.50
N ARG A 86 21.68 -5.55 -2.90
CA ARG A 86 20.31 -5.63 -3.48
C ARG A 86 19.60 -4.30 -3.26
N LYS A 87 19.09 -3.72 -4.35
CA LYS A 87 18.35 -2.45 -4.33
C LYS A 87 16.90 -2.57 -4.75
N ASN A 88 16.47 -3.74 -5.22
CA ASN A 88 15.13 -3.97 -5.77
C ASN A 88 14.24 -4.69 -4.76
N TRP A 89 13.17 -4.02 -4.36
CA TRP A 89 12.18 -4.49 -3.39
C TRP A 89 10.81 -4.53 -4.04
N TYR A 90 10.17 -5.70 -4.02
CA TYR A 90 8.92 -5.91 -4.73
C TYR A 90 7.73 -5.82 -3.77
N VAL A 91 6.68 -5.16 -4.22
CA VAL A 91 5.41 -4.97 -3.51
C VAL A 91 4.27 -5.32 -4.45
N ILE A 92 3.28 -6.04 -3.95
CA ILE A 92 2.06 -6.33 -4.71
C ILE A 92 1.05 -5.23 -4.42
N ALA A 93 0.55 -4.60 -5.47
CA ALA A 93 -0.55 -3.65 -5.43
C ALA A 93 -1.74 -4.25 -6.19
N GLN A 94 -2.90 -4.33 -5.56
CA GLN A 94 -4.09 -4.90 -6.19
C GLN A 94 -5.36 -4.17 -5.72
N PRO A 95 -6.38 -4.05 -6.58
CA PRO A 95 -7.70 -3.63 -6.15
C PRO A 95 -8.20 -4.58 -5.06
N CYS A 96 -8.76 -4.03 -4.00
CA CYS A 96 -9.46 -4.82 -3.00
C CYS A 96 -10.88 -4.32 -2.88
N GLU A 97 -11.78 -5.20 -2.46
CA GLU A 97 -13.10 -4.75 -2.05
C GLU A 97 -12.97 -4.04 -0.71
N PRO A 98 -13.59 -2.86 -0.52
CA PRO A 98 -13.79 -2.37 0.83
C PRO A 98 -14.61 -3.43 1.55
N GLY A 99 -14.05 -3.99 2.64
CA GLY A 99 -14.84 -4.82 3.53
C GLY A 99 -16.15 -4.10 3.89
N PRO A 100 -17.24 -4.84 4.15
CA PRO A 100 -18.50 -4.21 4.51
C PRO A 100 -18.24 -3.21 5.63
N PRO A 101 -18.86 -2.00 5.60
CA PRO A 101 -18.75 -1.07 6.71
C PRO A 101 -19.09 -1.86 7.98
N ALA A 102 -18.19 -1.84 8.96
CA ALA A 102 -18.38 -2.56 10.21
C ALA A 102 -19.76 -2.16 10.75
N ASP A 103 -20.73 -3.07 10.74
CA ASP A 103 -22.04 -2.80 11.31
C ASP A 103 -21.84 -2.73 12.82
N PRO A 104 -21.99 -1.56 13.46
CA PRO A 104 -21.81 -1.44 14.90
C PRO A 104 -22.84 -2.27 15.70
N ARG A 105 -23.82 -2.89 15.02
CA ARG A 105 -24.90 -3.70 15.63
C ARG A 105 -24.71 -5.20 15.49
N ARG A 106 -23.62 -5.70 14.89
CA ARG A 106 -23.41 -7.14 14.78
C ARG A 106 -22.73 -7.67 16.05
N PRO A 107 -23.41 -8.46 16.90
CA PRO A 107 -22.71 -9.17 17.98
C PRO A 107 -21.73 -10.16 17.34
N GLY A 108 -20.53 -10.27 17.91
CA GLY A 108 -19.53 -11.25 17.48
C GLY A 108 -20.08 -12.68 17.57
N PRO A 109 -19.53 -13.64 16.80
CA PRO A 109 -19.92 -15.03 16.94
C PRO A 109 -19.58 -15.48 18.37
N GLY A 110 -20.60 -15.93 19.10
CA GLY A 110 -20.47 -16.53 20.43
C GLY A 110 -19.86 -17.92 20.40
#